data_AF-A0A349XSR0-F1
#
_entry.id   AF-A0A349XSR0-F1
#
_cell.length_a   1.000
_cell.length_b   1.000
_cell.length_c   1.000
_cell.angle_alpha   90.00
_cell.angle_beta   90.00
_cell.angle_gamma   90.00
#
_symmetry.space_group_name_H-M   'P 1'
#
loop_
_entity.id
_entity.type
_entity.pdbx_description
1 polymer ?
#
loop_
_entity_poly.entity_id
_entity_poly.type
_entity_poly.pdbx_seq_one_letter_code
_entity_poly.pdbx_strand_id
1 'polypeptide(L)'
;DEADRMLDMGFIPDIERIAKMIPFTRQTLFFSATMPPEIQKLADRFLQNPVRVEVAKPSSTAKTVAQRIVAAHNKDYEKRAVLRDLVRAEEAELKNAIIFCNRKKDVADLFRSLDRHGFSVGALHGDMDQRSRTTMLQNFKDGNLKLLVASDVAARGLDIPDVSHVFNFDIPIHSEDYVHRIGRTGRAGRSGKAFTIVTRSDTKYLDAIEKLIGEKIEWLNGDLSTLPAPMESFESNSGRRGKERGGRGRDRNRRDAAPVDNINQGAQSAADADIAAHGDDKVKAERKQEKAPRNSDRNSRNPLHANDDNRDRRRHYRDHDDGPTPVGFGDDIPAFMLIVANAKA
;
A
#
# COMPACT_ATOMS: atom_id res chain seq x y z
N ASP A 1 -4.19 16.24 3.23
CA ASP A 1 -3.94 15.40 4.41
C ASP A 1 -2.86 14.37 4.05
N GLU A 2 -2.20 13.76 5.03
CA GLU A 2 -1.07 12.82 4.86
C GLU A 2 -0.03 13.33 3.82
N ALA A 3 0.41 14.60 3.95
CA ALA A 3 1.24 15.24 2.94
C ALA A 3 2.62 14.59 2.75
N ASP A 4 3.18 14.00 3.80
CA ASP A 4 4.33 13.09 3.71
C ASP A 4 4.10 11.94 2.71
N ARG A 5 2.90 11.36 2.69
CA ARG A 5 2.55 10.22 1.81
C ARG A 5 2.23 10.59 0.39
N MET A 6 1.73 11.80 0.19
CA MET A 6 1.52 12.33 -1.16
C MET A 6 2.84 12.53 -1.94
N LEU A 7 3.96 12.72 -1.22
CA LEU A 7 5.30 12.70 -1.82
C LEU A 7 5.74 11.27 -2.18
N ASP A 8 5.71 10.34 -1.22
CA ASP A 8 6.14 8.94 -1.41
C ASP A 8 5.40 8.24 -2.57
N MET A 9 4.11 8.52 -2.73
CA MET A 9 3.27 7.94 -3.79
C MET A 9 3.47 8.61 -5.15
N GLY A 10 4.31 9.64 -5.25
CA GLY A 10 4.58 10.36 -6.49
C GLY A 10 3.44 11.27 -6.95
N PHE A 11 2.50 11.65 -6.07
CA PHE A 11 1.34 12.49 -6.41
C PHE A 11 1.66 14.00 -6.50
N ILE A 12 2.90 14.42 -6.22
CA ILE A 12 3.32 15.82 -6.32
C ILE A 12 2.99 16.48 -7.67
N PRO A 13 3.20 15.87 -8.85
CA PRO A 13 2.86 16.48 -10.13
C PRO A 13 1.35 16.73 -10.28
N ASP A 14 0.51 15.84 -9.76
CA ASP A 14 -0.95 16.00 -9.76
C ASP A 14 -1.41 17.09 -8.80
N ILE A 15 -0.82 17.16 -7.61
CA ILE A 15 -1.10 18.22 -6.64
C ILE A 15 -0.67 19.57 -7.19
N GLU A 16 0.50 19.66 -7.83
CA GLU A 16 0.92 20.89 -8.52
C GLU A 16 -0.01 21.28 -9.67
N ARG A 17 -0.50 20.29 -10.44
CA ARG A 17 -1.47 20.53 -11.51
C ARG A 17 -2.79 21.07 -10.96
N ILE A 18 -3.31 20.48 -9.88
CA ILE A 18 -4.52 20.96 -9.19
C ILE A 18 -4.30 22.36 -8.61
N ALA A 19 -3.16 22.58 -7.92
CA ALA A 19 -2.78 23.86 -7.31
C ALA A 19 -2.63 25.02 -8.31
N LYS A 20 -2.39 24.73 -9.60
CA LYS A 20 -2.36 25.69 -10.72
C LYS A 20 -3.74 25.99 -11.32
N MET A 21 -4.72 25.10 -11.15
CA MET A 21 -6.09 25.27 -11.67
C MET A 21 -7.03 25.98 -10.68
N ILE A 22 -6.66 26.07 -9.41
CA ILE A 22 -7.45 26.73 -8.35
C ILE A 22 -6.92 28.15 -8.04
N PRO A 23 -7.77 29.10 -7.59
CA PRO A 23 -7.37 30.49 -7.33
C PRO A 23 -6.18 30.64 -6.37
N PHE A 24 -5.45 31.75 -6.51
CA PHE A 24 -4.33 32.10 -5.62
C PHE A 24 -4.80 32.49 -4.21
N THR A 25 -5.96 33.15 -4.10
CA THR A 25 -6.58 33.62 -2.85
C THR A 25 -7.32 32.51 -2.09
N ARG A 26 -6.69 31.35 -1.95
CA ARG A 26 -7.26 30.17 -1.31
C ARG A 26 -6.70 29.97 0.10
N GLN A 27 -7.52 29.45 1.01
CA GLN A 27 -7.01 28.88 2.25
C GLN A 27 -6.49 27.47 1.95
N THR A 28 -5.24 27.19 2.29
CA THR A 28 -4.64 25.85 2.19
C THR A 28 -4.37 25.35 3.61
N LEU A 29 -4.92 24.19 3.96
CA LEU A 29 -4.61 23.47 5.21
C LEU A 29 -3.66 22.32 4.88
N PHE A 30 -2.56 22.22 5.64
CA PHE A 30 -1.51 21.22 5.43
C PHE A 30 -1.39 20.36 6.68
N PHE A 31 -1.64 19.06 6.50
CA PHE A 31 -1.58 18.06 7.57
C PHE A 31 -0.61 16.97 7.16
N SER A 32 0.32 16.65 8.06
CA SER A 32 1.36 15.64 7.89
C SER A 32 1.76 15.13 9.27
N ALA A 33 2.03 13.83 9.43
CA ALA A 33 2.50 13.29 10.70
C ALA A 33 4.03 13.46 10.85
N THR A 34 4.75 13.52 9.73
CA THR A 34 6.19 13.78 9.68
C THR A 34 6.49 15.02 8.84
N MET A 35 7.60 15.71 9.15
CA MET A 35 8.04 16.92 8.44
C MET A 35 9.51 16.80 7.98
N PRO A 36 9.85 15.85 7.10
CA PRO A 36 11.19 15.79 6.49
C PRO A 36 11.42 17.03 5.59
N PRO A 37 12.69 17.36 5.24
CA PRO A 37 13.02 18.59 4.50
C PRO A 37 12.31 18.74 3.15
N GLU A 38 11.92 17.64 2.52
CA GLU A 38 11.21 17.63 1.23
C GLU A 38 9.74 18.04 1.38
N ILE A 39 9.12 17.67 2.50
CA ILE A 39 7.76 18.06 2.88
C ILE A 39 7.70 19.50 3.38
N GLN A 40 8.75 19.98 4.06
CA GLN A 40 8.89 21.40 4.38
C GLN A 40 8.94 22.24 3.09
N LYS A 41 9.78 21.89 2.10
CA LYS A 41 9.81 22.56 0.79
C LYS A 41 8.47 22.55 0.05
N LEU A 42 7.64 21.52 0.27
CA LEU A 42 6.31 21.41 -0.31
C LEU A 42 5.31 22.34 0.39
N ALA A 43 5.35 22.39 1.72
CA ALA A 43 4.58 23.33 2.53
C ALA A 43 4.92 24.78 2.15
N ASP A 44 6.22 25.12 2.06
CA ASP A 44 6.71 26.46 1.69
C ASP A 44 6.26 26.89 0.27
N ARG A 45 5.94 25.93 -0.62
CA ARG A 45 5.47 26.18 -1.99
C ARG A 45 3.95 26.39 -2.08
N PHE A 46 3.17 25.73 -1.23
CA PHE A 46 1.70 25.72 -1.31
C PHE A 46 1.00 26.58 -0.25
N LEU A 47 1.71 26.96 0.81
CA LEU A 47 1.22 27.78 1.90
C LEU A 47 1.70 29.23 1.78
N GLN A 48 0.86 30.17 2.22
CA GLN A 48 1.20 31.58 2.31
C GLN A 48 1.08 31.99 3.78
N ASN A 49 2.21 32.40 4.38
CA ASN A 49 2.31 32.77 5.80
C ASN A 49 1.54 31.84 6.77
N PRO A 50 1.81 30.51 6.76
CA PRO A 50 1.04 29.56 7.54
C PRO A 50 1.27 29.69 9.04
N VAL A 51 0.18 29.55 9.82
CA VAL A 51 0.28 29.26 11.26
C VAL A 51 0.72 27.80 11.42
N ARG A 52 1.88 27.57 12.07
CA ARG A 52 2.41 26.23 12.36
C ARG A 52 1.93 25.76 13.73
N VAL A 53 1.33 24.58 13.78
CA VAL A 53 0.98 23.86 15.03
C VAL A 53 1.69 22.52 15.00
N GLU A 54 2.45 22.21 16.05
CA GLU A 54 3.31 21.02 16.14
C GLU A 54 3.16 20.41 17.54
N VAL A 55 2.86 19.10 17.60
CA VAL A 55 2.40 18.43 18.83
C VAL A 55 3.51 17.64 19.54
N ALA A 56 4.57 17.26 18.82
CA ALA A 56 5.73 16.55 19.35
C ALA A 56 6.93 16.72 18.41
N LYS A 57 8.11 16.19 18.79
CA LYS A 57 9.24 16.08 17.86
C LYS A 57 8.81 15.32 16.59
N PRO A 58 9.29 15.69 15.40
CA PRO A 58 9.05 14.93 14.18
C PRO A 58 9.37 13.45 14.40
N SER A 59 8.41 12.58 14.03
CA SER A 59 8.55 11.11 14.06
C SER A 59 8.62 10.44 15.44
N SER A 60 8.19 11.09 16.53
CA SER A 60 8.05 10.41 17.84
C SER A 60 6.86 9.44 17.87
N THR A 61 7.02 8.30 18.53
CA THR A 61 5.94 7.32 18.74
C THR A 61 5.05 7.67 19.94
N ALA A 62 3.81 7.20 19.95
CA ALA A 62 2.91 7.42 21.09
C ALA A 62 3.35 6.57 22.30
N LYS A 63 3.66 7.23 23.42
CA LYS A 63 4.13 6.57 24.67
C LYS A 63 3.17 5.51 25.25
N THR A 64 1.91 5.51 24.82
CA THR A 64 0.90 4.53 25.23
C THR A 64 0.94 3.23 24.42
N VAL A 65 1.77 3.17 23.36
CA VAL A 65 1.91 2.00 22.49
C VAL A 65 3.16 1.20 22.87
N ALA A 66 2.94 0.04 23.49
CA ALA A 66 3.99 -0.91 23.81
C ALA A 66 4.52 -1.57 22.52
N GLN A 67 5.79 -1.32 22.18
CA GLN A 67 6.42 -1.79 20.96
C GLN A 67 7.31 -3.00 21.23
N ARG A 68 7.22 -4.03 20.39
CA ARG A 68 7.96 -5.29 20.52
C ARG A 68 8.46 -5.81 19.17
N ILE A 69 9.70 -6.28 19.13
CA ILE A 69 10.25 -7.03 18.00
C ILE A 69 10.08 -8.53 18.25
N VAL A 70 9.71 -9.28 17.22
CA VAL A 70 9.68 -10.75 17.23
C VAL A 70 10.58 -11.26 16.12
N ALA A 71 11.60 -12.05 16.48
CA ALA A 71 12.49 -12.66 15.53
C ALA A 71 11.78 -13.75 14.72
N ALA A 72 12.00 -13.80 13.41
CA ALA A 72 11.56 -14.88 12.55
C ALA A 72 12.60 -15.24 11.48
N HIS A 73 12.47 -16.43 10.92
CA HIS A 73 13.24 -16.85 9.76
C HIS A 73 12.74 -16.19 8.47
N ASN A 74 13.60 -16.14 7.46
CA ASN A 74 13.34 -15.48 6.18
C ASN A 74 12.23 -16.15 5.32
N LYS A 75 11.72 -17.33 5.69
CA LYS A 75 10.71 -18.05 4.91
C LYS A 75 9.29 -17.65 5.31
N ASP A 76 8.45 -17.28 4.34
CA ASP A 76 7.09 -16.76 4.58
C ASP A 76 6.15 -17.71 5.36
N TYR A 77 6.36 -19.02 5.31
CA TYR A 77 5.55 -19.95 6.11
C TYR A 77 5.95 -19.95 7.60
N GLU A 78 7.21 -19.62 7.92
CA GLU A 78 7.76 -19.53 9.28
C GLU A 78 7.30 -18.21 9.92
N LYS A 79 7.41 -17.08 9.19
CA LYS A 79 6.77 -15.81 9.60
C LYS A 79 5.28 -15.97 9.89
N ARG A 80 4.55 -16.74 9.06
CA ARG A 80 3.11 -17.03 9.25
C ARG A 80 2.82 -17.89 10.47
N ALA A 81 3.73 -18.79 10.85
CA ALA A 81 3.60 -19.53 12.12
C ALA A 81 3.79 -18.58 13.31
N VAL A 82 4.91 -17.84 13.34
CA VAL A 82 5.23 -16.86 14.38
C VAL A 82 4.07 -15.87 14.61
N LEU A 83 3.45 -15.34 13.56
CA LEU A 83 2.29 -14.45 13.69
C LEU A 83 1.10 -15.13 14.37
N ARG A 84 0.76 -16.38 14.01
CA ARG A 84 -0.40 -17.08 14.60
C ARG A 84 -0.17 -17.41 16.07
N ASP A 85 1.06 -17.81 16.41
CA ASP A 85 1.42 -18.13 17.79
C ASP A 85 1.42 -16.87 18.66
N LEU A 86 1.86 -15.74 18.10
CA LEU A 86 1.79 -14.42 18.74
C LEU A 86 0.35 -13.92 18.93
N VAL A 87 -0.52 -14.03 17.91
CA VAL A 87 -1.94 -13.66 18.00
C VAL A 87 -2.67 -14.51 19.04
N ARG A 88 -2.28 -15.78 19.21
CA ARG A 88 -2.82 -16.67 20.26
C ARG A 88 -2.28 -16.32 21.65
N ALA A 89 -1.00 -15.98 21.77
CA ALA A 89 -0.42 -15.55 23.04
C ALA A 89 -1.09 -14.27 23.59
N GLU A 90 -1.45 -13.34 22.70
CA GLU A 90 -2.12 -12.08 23.05
C GLU A 90 -3.67 -12.19 23.08
N GLU A 91 -4.26 -13.39 22.87
CA GLU A 91 -5.72 -13.56 22.69
C GLU A 91 -6.56 -13.02 23.86
N ALA A 92 -6.02 -13.02 25.09
CA ALA A 92 -6.68 -12.49 26.27
C ALA A 92 -6.88 -10.96 26.25
N GLU A 93 -6.01 -10.22 25.57
CA GLU A 93 -6.06 -8.75 25.46
C GLU A 93 -6.48 -8.27 24.06
N LEU A 94 -6.45 -9.16 23.06
CA LEU A 94 -6.75 -8.85 21.66
C LEU A 94 -8.27 -8.72 21.44
N LYS A 95 -8.72 -7.46 21.36
CA LYS A 95 -10.10 -7.11 20.95
C LYS A 95 -10.24 -7.11 19.43
N ASN A 96 -9.37 -6.37 18.77
CA ASN A 96 -9.26 -6.20 17.33
C ASN A 96 -7.81 -5.86 16.95
N ALA A 97 -7.37 -6.31 15.78
CA ALA A 97 -6.02 -6.06 15.30
C ALA A 97 -5.95 -5.79 13.79
N ILE A 98 -5.00 -4.93 13.40
CA ILE A 98 -4.60 -4.76 12.00
C ILE A 98 -3.23 -5.41 11.76
N ILE A 99 -3.07 -6.03 10.60
CA ILE A 99 -1.87 -6.78 10.22
C ILE A 99 -1.34 -6.23 8.91
N PHE A 100 -0.17 -5.60 8.93
CA PHE A 100 0.41 -4.91 7.78
C PHE A 100 1.39 -5.79 7.00
N CYS A 101 1.16 -5.90 5.68
CA CYS A 101 2.08 -6.53 4.73
C CYS A 101 2.49 -5.54 3.63
N ASN A 102 3.71 -5.67 3.12
CA ASN A 102 4.24 -4.72 2.13
C ASN A 102 3.62 -4.91 0.73
N ARG A 103 3.33 -6.16 0.31
CA ARG A 103 2.81 -6.46 -1.04
C ARG A 103 1.41 -7.05 -0.98
N LYS A 104 0.58 -6.72 -1.98
CA LYS A 104 -0.81 -7.23 -2.09
C LYS A 104 -0.91 -8.76 -2.18
N LYS A 105 0.12 -9.44 -2.71
CA LYS A 105 0.18 -10.90 -2.74
C LYS A 105 0.29 -11.47 -1.32
N ASP A 106 1.13 -10.88 -0.50
CA ASP A 106 1.37 -11.33 0.88
C ASP A 106 0.10 -11.15 1.72
N VAL A 107 -0.65 -10.04 1.53
CA VAL A 107 -1.99 -9.85 2.12
C VAL A 107 -2.92 -11.02 1.81
N ALA A 108 -3.01 -11.44 0.55
CA ALA A 108 -3.89 -12.54 0.13
C ALA A 108 -3.43 -13.92 0.65
N ASP A 109 -2.12 -14.19 0.62
CA ASP A 109 -1.54 -15.47 1.07
C ASP A 109 -1.44 -15.57 2.61
N LEU A 110 -1.46 -14.44 3.32
CA LEU A 110 -1.61 -14.36 4.77
C LEU A 110 -3.07 -14.54 5.18
N PHE A 111 -4.00 -13.83 4.54
CA PHE A 111 -5.44 -13.99 4.76
C PHE A 111 -5.87 -15.46 4.65
N ARG A 112 -5.55 -16.12 3.53
CA ARG A 112 -5.83 -17.56 3.30
C ARG A 112 -5.21 -18.49 4.34
N SER A 113 -4.09 -18.08 4.94
CA SER A 113 -3.45 -18.87 6.01
C SER A 113 -4.19 -18.70 7.33
N LEU A 114 -4.55 -17.47 7.70
CA LEU A 114 -5.27 -17.17 8.94
C LEU A 114 -6.69 -17.77 8.93
N ASP A 115 -7.41 -17.60 7.82
CA ASP A 115 -8.75 -18.18 7.61
C ASP A 115 -8.75 -19.71 7.75
N ARG A 116 -7.82 -20.41 7.07
CA ARG A 116 -7.63 -21.88 7.21
C ARG A 116 -7.31 -22.32 8.63
N HIS A 117 -6.69 -21.47 9.45
CA HIS A 117 -6.36 -21.76 10.84
C HIS A 117 -7.44 -21.32 11.84
N GLY A 118 -8.62 -20.92 11.37
CA GLY A 118 -9.81 -20.64 12.19
C GLY A 118 -9.86 -19.24 12.80
N PHE A 119 -9.02 -18.30 12.33
CA PHE A 119 -9.06 -16.92 12.81
C PHE A 119 -10.18 -16.14 12.13
N SER A 120 -10.96 -15.35 12.89
CA SER A 120 -11.89 -14.37 12.30
C SER A 120 -11.08 -13.21 11.70
N VAL A 121 -10.93 -13.24 10.37
CA VAL A 121 -10.03 -12.38 9.62
C VAL A 121 -10.65 -11.92 8.31
N GLY A 122 -10.20 -10.79 7.77
CA GLY A 122 -10.10 -10.71 6.32
C GLY A 122 -9.14 -9.65 5.80
N ALA A 123 -9.22 -9.36 4.50
CA ALA A 123 -8.21 -8.61 3.75
C ALA A 123 -8.69 -7.23 3.28
N LEU A 124 -7.75 -6.29 3.17
CA LEU A 124 -7.90 -4.98 2.56
C LEU A 124 -6.69 -4.71 1.64
N HIS A 125 -6.89 -4.71 0.32
CA HIS A 125 -5.83 -4.45 -0.66
C HIS A 125 -6.29 -3.52 -1.79
N GLY A 126 -5.34 -2.90 -2.49
CA GLY A 126 -5.61 -1.86 -3.49
C GLY A 126 -6.53 -2.29 -4.65
N ASP A 127 -6.49 -3.57 -5.05
CA ASP A 127 -7.33 -4.11 -6.13
C ASP A 127 -8.82 -4.29 -5.74
N MET A 128 -9.23 -4.03 -4.49
CA MET A 128 -10.63 -4.13 -4.06
C MET A 128 -11.42 -2.89 -4.47
N ASP A 129 -12.66 -3.09 -4.94
CA ASP A 129 -13.59 -1.99 -5.19
C ASP A 129 -14.01 -1.30 -3.89
N GLN A 130 -14.43 -0.04 -4.00
CA GLN A 130 -14.73 0.79 -2.83
C GLN A 130 -15.91 0.26 -2.00
N ARG A 131 -16.90 -0.40 -2.61
CA ARG A 131 -18.03 -0.97 -1.87
C ARG A 131 -17.56 -2.15 -1.01
N SER A 132 -16.77 -3.05 -1.59
CA SER A 132 -16.16 -4.16 -0.84
C SER A 132 -15.26 -3.66 0.28
N ARG A 133 -14.43 -2.63 0.04
CA ARG A 133 -13.59 -1.99 1.08
C ARG A 133 -14.42 -1.43 2.24
N THR A 134 -15.51 -0.71 1.94
CA THR A 134 -16.41 -0.14 2.96
C THR A 134 -17.11 -1.22 3.77
N THR A 135 -17.68 -2.24 3.11
CA THR A 135 -18.33 -3.39 3.80
C THR A 135 -17.33 -4.11 4.71
N MET A 136 -16.08 -4.25 4.26
CA MET A 136 -15.03 -4.93 5.01
C MET A 136 -14.63 -4.17 6.27
N LEU A 137 -14.49 -2.84 6.16
CA LEU A 137 -14.25 -1.98 7.31
C LEU A 137 -15.44 -1.92 8.26
N GLN A 138 -16.67 -1.98 7.76
CA GLN A 138 -17.86 -2.03 8.60
C GLN A 138 -17.89 -3.32 9.44
N ASN A 139 -17.67 -4.47 8.82
CA ASN A 139 -17.55 -5.75 9.54
C ASN A 139 -16.43 -5.77 10.58
N PHE A 140 -15.35 -5.01 10.37
CA PHE A 140 -14.28 -4.82 11.35
C PHE A 140 -14.64 -3.84 12.47
N LYS A 141 -15.36 -2.75 12.16
CA LYS A 141 -15.91 -1.79 13.14
C LYS A 141 -16.93 -2.46 14.06
N ASP A 142 -17.78 -3.32 13.51
CA ASP A 142 -18.83 -4.04 14.24
C ASP A 142 -18.32 -5.24 15.04
N GLY A 143 -17.02 -5.58 14.94
CA GLY A 143 -16.41 -6.69 15.66
C GLY A 143 -16.71 -8.09 15.09
N ASN A 144 -17.43 -8.19 13.97
CA ASN A 144 -17.62 -9.45 13.23
C ASN A 144 -16.27 -10.04 12.79
N LEU A 145 -15.30 -9.17 12.51
CA LEU A 145 -13.92 -9.52 12.18
C LEU A 145 -12.96 -9.06 13.28
N LYS A 146 -12.20 -9.98 13.87
CA LYS A 146 -11.17 -9.65 14.86
C LYS A 146 -9.87 -9.14 14.22
N LEU A 147 -9.50 -9.67 13.06
CA LEU A 147 -8.24 -9.37 12.36
C LEU A 147 -8.49 -8.75 10.99
N LEU A 148 -7.73 -7.71 10.64
CA LEU A 148 -7.74 -7.10 9.32
C LEU A 148 -6.32 -7.10 8.72
N VAL A 149 -6.08 -7.88 7.67
CA VAL A 149 -4.82 -7.88 6.94
C VAL A 149 -4.86 -6.79 5.87
N ALA A 150 -3.93 -5.83 5.90
CA ALA A 150 -3.92 -4.69 5.00
C ALA A 150 -2.53 -4.44 4.39
N SER A 151 -2.50 -3.81 3.22
CA SER A 151 -1.30 -3.10 2.74
C SER A 151 -1.40 -1.60 3.08
N ASP A 152 -0.26 -0.91 3.15
CA ASP A 152 -0.21 0.53 3.48
C ASP A 152 -1.13 1.37 2.58
N VAL A 153 -1.04 1.16 1.27
CA VAL A 153 -1.88 1.83 0.25
C VAL A 153 -3.37 1.56 0.46
N ALA A 154 -3.73 0.39 0.98
CA ALA A 154 -5.12 0.03 1.21
C ALA A 154 -5.67 0.57 2.53
N ALA A 155 -4.80 0.83 3.51
CA ALA A 155 -5.15 1.42 4.80
C ALA A 155 -5.18 2.96 4.80
N ARG A 156 -4.54 3.61 3.82
CA ARG A 156 -4.55 5.07 3.63
C ARG A 156 -5.92 5.59 3.19
N GLY A 157 -6.26 6.81 3.62
CA GLY A 157 -7.52 7.49 3.26
C GLY A 157 -8.80 6.85 3.83
N LEU A 158 -8.68 5.87 4.73
CA LEU A 158 -9.82 5.21 5.37
C LEU A 158 -9.73 5.38 6.88
N ASP A 159 -10.86 5.77 7.49
CA ASP A 159 -11.02 5.78 8.95
C ASP A 159 -11.16 4.35 9.48
N ILE A 160 -9.99 3.72 9.67
CA ILE A 160 -9.85 2.47 10.41
C ILE A 160 -10.06 2.79 11.89
N PRO A 161 -10.97 2.09 12.59
CA PRO A 161 -11.20 2.33 14.02
C PRO A 161 -9.92 2.07 14.79
N ASP A 162 -9.77 2.72 15.95
CA ASP A 162 -8.64 2.44 16.86
C ASP A 162 -8.62 0.95 17.22
N VAL A 163 -7.49 0.31 16.95
CA VAL A 163 -7.29 -1.12 17.20
C VAL A 163 -6.54 -1.34 18.50
N SER A 164 -6.80 -2.44 19.21
CA SER A 164 -6.01 -2.82 20.38
C SER A 164 -4.57 -3.23 20.03
N HIS A 165 -4.39 -3.80 18.84
CA HIS A 165 -3.14 -4.43 18.42
C HIS A 165 -2.77 -4.08 16.96
N VAL A 166 -1.48 -3.83 16.71
CA VAL A 166 -0.89 -3.70 15.38
C VAL A 166 0.17 -4.77 15.20
N PHE A 167 0.07 -5.54 14.12
CA PHE A 167 1.07 -6.54 13.74
C PHE A 167 1.72 -6.14 12.41
N ASN A 168 2.98 -5.70 12.44
CA ASN A 168 3.78 -5.56 11.23
C ASN A 168 4.29 -6.95 10.84
N PHE A 169 3.60 -7.61 9.92
CA PHE A 169 4.05 -8.90 9.37
C PHE A 169 5.31 -8.72 8.54
N ASP A 170 5.36 -7.64 7.76
CA ASP A 170 6.58 -7.17 7.10
C ASP A 170 7.04 -5.86 7.73
N ILE A 171 8.35 -5.69 7.90
CA ILE A 171 8.91 -4.39 8.27
C ILE A 171 8.64 -3.38 7.14
N PRO A 172 8.21 -2.14 7.44
CA PRO A 172 8.04 -1.14 6.39
C PRO A 172 9.38 -0.74 5.78
N ILE A 173 9.37 -0.45 4.48
CA ILE A 173 10.57 -0.08 3.71
C ILE A 173 11.03 1.34 4.07
N HIS A 174 10.08 2.24 4.35
CA HIS A 174 10.31 3.60 4.82
C HIS A 174 10.09 3.67 6.32
N SER A 175 11.03 4.30 7.04
CA SER A 175 11.00 4.39 8.52
C SER A 175 9.76 5.10 9.04
N GLU A 176 9.21 6.02 8.25
CA GLU A 176 8.03 6.80 8.56
C GLU A 176 6.78 5.91 8.58
N ASP A 177 6.69 4.90 7.69
CA ASP A 177 5.51 4.00 7.61
C ASP A 177 5.34 3.22 8.91
N TYR A 178 6.43 2.95 9.64
CA TYR A 178 6.35 2.37 10.97
C TYR A 178 5.49 3.21 11.93
N VAL A 179 5.78 4.51 12.05
CA VAL A 179 5.04 5.43 12.94
C VAL A 179 3.56 5.50 12.55
N HIS A 180 3.27 5.57 11.25
CA HIS A 180 1.91 5.62 10.70
C HIS A 180 1.11 4.33 10.89
N ARG A 181 1.76 3.16 10.84
CA ARG A 181 1.17 1.84 11.11
C ARG A 181 0.84 1.66 12.59
N ILE A 182 1.79 1.95 13.48
CA ILE A 182 1.54 1.82 14.93
C ILE A 182 0.57 2.89 15.44
N GLY A 183 0.48 4.06 14.80
CA GLY A 183 -0.54 5.09 15.06
C GLY A 183 -1.99 4.69 14.70
N ARG A 184 -2.24 3.44 14.33
CA ARG A 184 -3.58 2.84 14.25
C ARG A 184 -4.05 2.27 15.60
N THR A 185 -3.13 2.10 16.56
CA THR A 185 -3.45 1.79 17.97
C THR A 185 -3.09 2.97 18.88
N GLY A 186 -3.57 2.93 20.12
CA GLY A 186 -3.27 3.91 21.17
C GLY A 186 -3.92 5.29 20.97
N ARG A 187 -4.94 5.40 20.11
CA ARG A 187 -5.58 6.71 19.81
C ARG A 187 -6.38 7.23 21.00
N ALA A 188 -6.39 8.56 21.14
CA ALA A 188 -7.03 9.29 22.23
C ALA A 188 -6.54 8.87 23.64
N GLY A 189 -5.25 8.54 23.77
CA GLY A 189 -4.63 8.23 25.07
C GLY A 189 -4.88 6.81 25.58
N ARG A 190 -5.53 5.95 24.79
CA ARG A 190 -5.64 4.51 25.10
C ARG A 190 -4.27 3.83 25.01
N SER A 191 -4.13 2.71 25.71
CA SER A 191 -3.01 1.80 25.53
C SER A 191 -3.17 0.97 24.25
N GLY A 192 -2.04 0.56 23.68
CA GLY A 192 -1.98 -0.28 22.49
C GLY A 192 -0.74 -1.17 22.49
N LYS A 193 -0.76 -2.27 21.73
CA LYS A 193 0.44 -3.10 21.50
C LYS A 193 0.79 -3.13 20.01
N ALA A 194 2.06 -2.96 19.70
CA ALA A 194 2.60 -3.02 18.34
C ALA A 194 3.73 -4.05 18.26
N PHE A 195 3.52 -5.10 17.49
CA PHE A 195 4.50 -6.17 17.29
C PHE A 195 5.04 -6.14 15.86
N THR A 196 6.36 -6.29 15.71
CA THR A 196 7.01 -6.29 14.39
C THR A 196 7.82 -7.55 14.19
N ILE A 197 7.48 -8.31 13.16
CA ILE A 197 8.19 -9.54 12.78
C ILE A 197 9.40 -9.15 11.93
N VAL A 198 10.60 -9.50 12.40
CA VAL A 198 11.88 -9.12 11.79
C VAL A 198 12.66 -10.37 11.43
N THR A 199 13.16 -10.41 10.20
CA THR A 199 14.04 -11.47 9.69
C THR A 199 15.47 -10.97 9.48
N ARG A 200 16.41 -11.84 9.09
CA ARG A 200 17.83 -11.44 8.94
C ARG A 200 18.07 -10.45 7.79
N SER A 201 17.18 -10.40 6.80
CA SER A 201 17.23 -9.40 5.72
C SER A 201 16.69 -8.03 6.12
N ASP A 202 15.99 -7.94 7.25
CA ASP A 202 15.20 -6.77 7.63
C ASP A 202 15.97 -5.79 8.54
N THR A 203 17.17 -6.17 8.99
CA THR A 203 18.02 -5.41 9.94
C THR A 203 18.24 -3.97 9.49
N LYS A 204 18.54 -3.74 8.21
CA LYS A 204 18.73 -2.39 7.64
C LYS A 204 17.49 -1.48 7.82
N TYR A 205 16.29 -2.04 7.70
CA TYR A 205 15.04 -1.28 7.88
C TYR A 205 14.75 -1.04 9.36
N LEU A 206 15.07 -2.02 10.22
CA LEU A 206 14.98 -1.86 11.68
C LEU A 206 15.90 -0.74 12.18
N ASP A 207 17.18 -0.75 11.77
CA ASP A 207 18.16 0.28 12.14
C ASP A 207 17.68 1.69 11.71
N ALA A 208 17.02 1.80 10.56
CA ALA A 208 16.44 3.06 10.08
C ALA A 208 15.24 3.51 10.95
N ILE A 209 14.38 2.58 11.38
CA ILE A 209 13.25 2.85 12.28
C ILE A 209 13.75 3.28 13.67
N GLU A 210 14.67 2.54 14.29
CA GLU A 210 15.24 2.89 15.60
C GLU A 210 15.92 4.27 15.55
N LYS A 211 16.64 4.57 14.45
CA LYS A 211 17.27 5.87 14.22
C LYS A 211 16.25 7.02 14.05
N LEU A 212 15.10 6.76 13.42
CA LEU A 212 14.05 7.76 13.24
C LEU A 212 13.34 8.08 14.57
N ILE A 213 13.05 7.05 15.37
CA ILE A 213 12.38 7.19 16.66
C ILE A 213 13.33 7.75 17.74
N GLY A 214 14.62 7.42 17.63
CA GLY A 214 15.65 7.78 18.60
C GLY A 214 15.73 6.84 19.82
N GLU A 215 15.00 5.72 19.79
CA GLU A 215 14.89 4.72 20.85
C GLU A 215 15.02 3.31 20.25
N LYS A 216 15.56 2.37 21.03
CA LYS A 216 15.61 0.95 20.64
C LYS A 216 14.33 0.22 21.03
N ILE A 217 13.89 -0.71 20.19
CA ILE A 217 12.66 -1.47 20.43
C ILE A 217 13.01 -2.82 21.09
N GLU A 218 12.29 -3.17 22.16
CA GLU A 218 12.56 -4.37 22.95
C GLU A 218 12.16 -5.65 22.18
N TRP A 219 13.01 -6.68 22.23
CA TRP A 219 12.72 -8.01 21.67
C TRP A 219 11.87 -8.83 22.63
N LEU A 220 10.85 -9.53 22.12
CA LEU A 220 9.90 -10.28 22.95
C LEU A 220 10.48 -11.61 23.46
N ASN A 221 11.03 -12.43 22.56
CA ASN A 221 11.40 -13.84 22.80
C ASN A 221 12.85 -14.14 22.35
N GLY A 222 13.77 -13.20 22.61
CA GLY A 222 15.14 -13.27 22.10
C GLY A 222 15.32 -12.64 20.70
N ASP A 223 16.57 -12.49 20.28
CA ASP A 223 16.97 -11.82 19.04
C ASP A 223 17.16 -12.80 17.85
N LEU A 224 17.55 -12.27 16.69
CA LEU A 224 17.89 -13.03 15.47
C LEU A 224 19.03 -14.07 15.62
N SER A 225 19.81 -14.00 16.69
CA SER A 225 20.87 -14.97 17.03
C SER A 225 20.34 -16.15 17.85
N THR A 226 19.29 -15.93 18.66
CA THR A 226 18.63 -16.97 19.45
C THR A 226 17.73 -17.90 18.63
N LEU A 227 17.39 -17.54 17.39
CA LEU A 227 16.62 -18.40 16.49
C LEU A 227 17.37 -19.72 16.22
N PRO A 228 16.71 -20.90 16.38
CA PRO A 228 17.31 -22.20 16.08
C PRO A 228 17.73 -22.28 14.61
N ALA A 229 18.55 -23.27 14.23
CA ALA A 229 18.87 -23.48 12.82
C ALA A 229 17.55 -23.65 12.02
N PRO A 230 17.37 -22.95 10.88
CA PRO A 230 16.15 -23.09 10.08
C PRO A 230 15.91 -24.57 9.79
N MET A 231 14.68 -25.05 9.95
CA MET A 231 14.36 -26.41 9.53
C MET A 231 14.50 -26.47 8.00
N GLU A 232 15.63 -27.03 7.56
CA GLU A 232 15.71 -27.61 6.24
C GLU A 232 14.73 -28.77 6.22
N SER A 233 13.63 -28.55 5.50
CA SER A 233 12.75 -29.63 5.09
C SER A 233 13.62 -30.68 4.40
N PHE A 234 13.68 -31.88 4.97
CA PHE A 234 14.38 -33.02 4.40
C PHE A 234 13.76 -33.35 3.04
N GLU A 235 14.22 -32.70 1.97
CA GLU A 235 13.98 -33.17 0.62
C GLU A 235 14.67 -34.52 0.49
N SER A 236 13.84 -35.53 0.27
CA SER A 236 14.23 -36.93 0.26
C SER A 236 15.30 -37.17 -0.80
N ASN A 237 16.55 -37.37 -0.35
CA ASN A 237 17.63 -37.95 -1.14
C ASN A 237 17.36 -39.46 -1.38
N SER A 238 16.26 -39.75 -2.06
CA SER A 238 15.78 -41.10 -2.37
C SER A 238 15.89 -41.36 -3.87
N GLY A 239 16.91 -42.14 -4.25
CA GLY A 239 16.81 -42.95 -5.46
C GLY A 239 17.72 -42.62 -6.65
N ARG A 240 19.05 -42.53 -6.44
CA ARG A 240 20.03 -42.85 -7.50
C ARG A 240 21.23 -43.65 -6.96
N ARG A 241 20.96 -44.88 -6.51
CA ARG A 241 21.98 -45.91 -6.25
C ARG A 241 21.76 -47.09 -7.20
N GLY A 242 22.87 -47.62 -7.70
CA GLY A 242 22.96 -48.41 -8.94
C GLY A 242 22.03 -49.61 -9.10
N LYS A 243 21.71 -49.91 -10.36
CA LYS A 243 21.22 -51.22 -10.78
C LYS A 243 21.82 -51.62 -12.12
N GLU A 244 23.08 -52.07 -12.07
CA GLU A 244 23.59 -52.95 -13.12
C GLU A 244 22.82 -54.27 -13.10
N ARG A 245 22.30 -54.67 -14.27
CA ARG A 245 22.04 -56.06 -14.67
C ARG A 245 21.70 -56.05 -16.16
N GLY A 246 22.63 -56.53 -16.99
CA GLY A 246 22.48 -56.53 -18.43
C GLY A 246 21.76 -57.77 -18.99
N GLY A 247 21.77 -57.88 -20.33
CA GLY A 247 21.55 -59.14 -21.05
C GLY A 247 20.49 -59.12 -22.14
N ARG A 248 20.95 -59.34 -23.40
CA ARG A 248 20.20 -59.88 -24.57
C ARG A 248 19.00 -59.03 -25.05
N GLY A 249 19.02 -58.34 -26.19
CA GLY A 249 19.45 -58.80 -27.51
C GLY A 249 18.23 -59.02 -28.45
N ARG A 250 18.45 -59.01 -29.78
CA ARG A 250 17.50 -59.32 -30.88
C ARG A 250 16.66 -58.13 -31.38
N ASP A 251 17.13 -57.36 -32.36
CA ASP A 251 17.16 -57.65 -33.82
C ASP A 251 15.76 -57.62 -34.49
N ARG A 252 15.69 -56.91 -35.64
CA ARG A 252 14.66 -56.87 -36.71
C ARG A 252 13.48 -55.87 -36.64
N ASN A 253 13.73 -54.72 -37.25
CA ASN A 253 13.23 -54.37 -38.61
C ASN A 253 11.71 -54.40 -38.86
N ARG A 254 11.15 -53.26 -39.32
CA ARG A 254 10.31 -53.16 -40.53
C ARG A 254 10.02 -51.70 -40.93
N ARG A 255 10.35 -51.39 -42.20
CA ARG A 255 9.50 -50.67 -43.21
C ARG A 255 9.29 -49.16 -43.03
N ASP A 256 9.15 -48.35 -44.08
CA ASP A 256 9.34 -48.49 -45.55
C ASP A 256 9.58 -47.04 -46.10
N ALA A 257 9.99 -46.74 -47.35
CA ALA A 257 10.08 -47.52 -48.59
C ALA A 257 11.37 -47.17 -49.40
N ALA A 258 11.27 -47.09 -50.74
CA ALA A 258 12.26 -46.53 -51.68
C ALA A 258 11.53 -45.62 -52.72
N PRO A 259 12.05 -45.31 -53.93
CA PRO A 259 12.77 -44.05 -54.21
C PRO A 259 12.19 -43.23 -55.39
N VAL A 260 12.61 -41.96 -55.56
CA VAL A 260 12.64 -41.28 -56.88
C VAL A 260 13.64 -40.11 -56.94
N ASP A 261 14.11 -39.83 -58.15
CA ASP A 261 15.22 -38.92 -58.49
C ASP A 261 14.86 -37.42 -58.59
N ASN A 262 15.94 -36.64 -58.67
CA ASN A 262 16.19 -35.51 -59.59
C ASN A 262 16.00 -34.03 -59.16
N ILE A 263 17.17 -33.36 -59.13
CA ILE A 263 17.54 -32.11 -59.84
C ILE A 263 17.24 -30.74 -59.21
N ASN A 264 18.28 -29.89 -59.34
CA ASN A 264 18.39 -28.44 -59.13
C ASN A 264 18.33 -27.90 -57.69
N GLN A 265 19.42 -27.33 -57.18
CA GLN A 265 20.05 -26.04 -57.55
C GLN A 265 19.17 -24.83 -57.20
N GLY A 266 19.68 -23.90 -56.39
CA GLY A 266 19.03 -22.60 -56.21
C GLY A 266 19.40 -21.79 -54.97
N ALA A 267 20.64 -21.31 -54.90
CA ALA A 267 21.05 -20.05 -54.27
C ALA A 267 20.64 -19.69 -52.81
N GLN A 268 21.68 -19.69 -51.96
CA GLN A 268 22.11 -18.54 -51.12
C GLN A 268 21.13 -17.91 -50.12
N SER A 269 21.33 -18.29 -48.85
CA SER A 269 20.87 -17.57 -47.66
C SER A 269 21.62 -16.26 -47.43
N ALA A 270 20.90 -15.24 -46.93
CA ALA A 270 21.47 -14.07 -46.27
C ALA A 270 22.28 -14.50 -45.02
N ALA A 271 23.48 -13.96 -44.81
CA ALA A 271 23.76 -12.76 -44.00
C ALA A 271 23.49 -12.94 -42.49
N ASP A 272 24.57 -13.22 -41.74
CA ASP A 272 24.67 -12.98 -40.30
C ASP A 272 25.64 -11.80 -40.05
N ALA A 273 25.29 -10.94 -39.10
CA ALA A 273 26.18 -9.95 -38.48
C ALA A 273 26.92 -10.62 -37.28
N ASP A 274 27.82 -10.04 -36.49
CA ASP A 274 28.27 -8.66 -36.20
C ASP A 274 29.72 -8.75 -35.66
N ILE A 275 30.62 -7.80 -35.95
CA ILE A 275 31.74 -7.44 -35.03
C ILE A 275 32.10 -5.94 -35.13
N ALA A 276 31.88 -5.21 -34.02
CA ALA A 276 32.61 -4.00 -33.56
C ALA A 276 32.62 -2.71 -34.43
N ALA A 277 32.97 -1.52 -33.91
CA ALA A 277 32.82 -0.88 -32.58
C ALA A 277 33.28 0.59 -32.71
N HIS A 278 32.82 1.48 -31.83
CA HIS A 278 33.21 2.92 -31.74
C HIS A 278 32.89 3.77 -33.01
N GLY A 279 32.79 5.10 -32.94
CA GLY A 279 32.78 5.99 -31.78
C GLY A 279 32.85 7.46 -32.23
N ASP A 280 32.13 8.32 -31.50
CA ASP A 280 32.22 9.79 -31.43
C ASP A 280 31.97 10.72 -32.64
N ASP A 281 31.38 11.86 -32.24
CA ASP A 281 31.53 13.22 -32.74
C ASP A 281 30.80 13.78 -34.01
N LYS A 282 29.93 14.76 -33.69
CA LYS A 282 29.81 16.11 -34.31
C LYS A 282 28.86 16.42 -35.49
N VAL A 283 27.80 17.18 -35.11
CA VAL A 283 27.54 18.61 -35.49
C VAL A 283 26.55 18.97 -36.62
N LYS A 284 25.76 20.03 -36.31
CA LYS A 284 24.84 20.87 -37.14
C LYS A 284 23.55 20.18 -37.63
N ALA A 285 22.34 20.61 -37.23
CA ALA A 285 21.66 21.92 -37.38
C ALA A 285 21.37 22.24 -38.87
N GLU A 286 20.11 22.39 -39.31
CA GLU A 286 19.28 23.58 -39.03
C GLU A 286 17.76 23.39 -39.35
N ARG A 287 16.92 24.06 -38.54
CA ARG A 287 15.67 24.81 -38.89
C ARG A 287 14.43 24.19 -39.61
N LYS A 288 13.32 24.30 -38.85
CA LYS A 288 12.10 25.12 -39.15
C LYS A 288 10.99 24.52 -40.07
N GLN A 289 9.81 24.23 -39.48
CA GLN A 289 8.62 25.10 -39.54
C GLN A 289 7.42 24.55 -38.74
N GLU A 290 6.67 25.44 -38.09
CA GLU A 290 5.38 25.15 -37.45
C GLU A 290 4.24 25.02 -38.48
N LYS A 291 3.15 24.35 -38.10
CA LYS A 291 1.79 24.69 -38.59
C LYS A 291 0.69 24.23 -37.63
N ALA A 292 -0.10 25.20 -37.19
CA ALA A 292 -1.32 25.01 -36.40
C ALA A 292 -2.54 24.75 -37.33
N PRO A 293 -3.73 24.35 -36.79
CA PRO A 293 -4.76 23.63 -37.56
C PRO A 293 -5.71 24.53 -38.36
N ARG A 294 -6.52 23.91 -39.23
CA ARG A 294 -7.64 24.55 -39.94
C ARG A 294 -8.99 24.03 -39.43
N ASN A 295 -9.91 24.98 -39.27
CA ASN A 295 -11.31 24.78 -38.91
C ASN A 295 -12.20 24.67 -40.17
N SER A 296 -13.37 24.04 -40.08
CA SER A 296 -14.41 24.09 -41.13
C SER A 296 -15.82 23.91 -40.56
N ASP A 297 -16.58 25.01 -40.51
CA ASP A 297 -18.00 25.06 -40.14
C ASP A 297 -18.96 24.74 -41.29
N ARG A 298 -20.20 24.39 -40.89
CA ARG A 298 -21.53 24.55 -41.55
C ARG A 298 -22.30 23.23 -41.80
N ASN A 299 -23.64 23.15 -41.69
CA ASN A 299 -24.64 23.91 -40.91
C ASN A 299 -26.02 23.19 -41.01
N SER A 300 -26.85 23.26 -39.96
CA SER A 300 -28.34 23.21 -39.96
C SER A 300 -29.11 21.98 -40.47
N ARG A 301 -29.93 21.36 -39.60
CA ARG A 301 -31.38 21.68 -39.42
C ARG A 301 -31.99 20.97 -38.18
N ASN A 302 -33.03 21.57 -37.61
CA ASN A 302 -33.76 21.25 -36.35
C ASN A 302 -35.26 20.98 -36.71
N PRO A 303 -36.28 20.83 -35.81
CA PRO A 303 -36.31 20.60 -34.34
C PRO A 303 -37.44 19.61 -33.84
N LEU A 304 -37.69 19.62 -32.51
CA LEU A 304 -38.93 19.28 -31.75
C LEU A 304 -39.22 17.83 -31.33
N HIS A 305 -39.23 17.60 -30.00
CA HIS A 305 -40.48 17.61 -29.23
C HIS A 305 -40.23 17.93 -27.75
N ALA A 306 -41.11 18.72 -27.15
CA ALA A 306 -41.18 18.99 -25.72
C ALA A 306 -42.43 18.33 -25.11
N ASN A 307 -42.43 18.13 -23.79
CA ASN A 307 -43.60 18.32 -22.94
C ASN A 307 -43.18 18.41 -21.47
N ASP A 308 -43.68 19.46 -20.82
CA ASP A 308 -43.78 19.63 -19.36
C ASP A 308 -44.75 18.56 -18.75
N ASP A 309 -45.07 18.46 -17.46
CA ASP A 309 -44.96 19.43 -16.37
C ASP A 309 -45.21 18.80 -14.97
N ASN A 310 -44.90 19.56 -13.92
CA ASN A 310 -45.58 19.62 -12.62
C ASN A 310 -45.84 18.36 -11.76
N ARG A 311 -45.22 18.33 -10.56
CA ARG A 311 -46.00 18.31 -9.29
C ARG A 311 -45.23 18.85 -8.08
N ASP A 312 -45.80 19.87 -7.45
CA ASP A 312 -45.26 20.62 -6.32
C ASP A 312 -45.96 20.23 -4.98
N ARG A 313 -45.25 20.43 -3.85
CA ARG A 313 -45.72 20.45 -2.43
C ARG A 313 -46.15 19.16 -1.73
N ARG A 314 -45.48 18.83 -0.61
CA ARG A 314 -45.96 19.16 0.77
C ARG A 314 -45.00 18.76 1.92
N ARG A 315 -44.71 19.76 2.78
CA ARG A 315 -44.40 19.75 4.24
C ARG A 315 -43.23 18.88 4.76
N HIS A 316 -42.15 19.47 5.28
CA HIS A 316 -42.01 20.08 6.63
C HIS A 316 -42.32 19.14 7.82
N TYR A 317 -41.27 18.71 8.51
CA TYR A 317 -41.15 18.85 9.96
C TYR A 317 -39.80 19.52 10.26
N ARG A 318 -39.82 20.50 11.16
CA ARG A 318 -38.62 21.12 11.77
C ARG A 318 -38.43 20.44 13.11
N ASP A 319 -37.19 20.16 13.47
CA ASP A 319 -36.73 20.37 14.85
C ASP A 319 -35.54 21.35 14.77
N HIS A 320 -35.51 22.30 15.70
CA HIS A 320 -34.53 23.37 15.77
C HIS A 320 -33.58 23.11 16.93
N ASP A 321 -32.27 23.05 16.67
CA ASP A 321 -31.26 23.31 17.71
C ASP A 321 -29.95 23.88 17.13
N ASP A 322 -30.09 24.85 16.22
CA ASP A 322 -28.96 25.53 15.58
C ASP A 322 -28.44 26.68 16.45
N GLY A 323 -27.32 26.43 17.13
CA GLY A 323 -26.45 27.50 17.64
C GLY A 323 -25.86 28.34 16.50
N PRO A 324 -25.10 29.41 16.80
CA PRO A 324 -24.58 30.35 15.80
C PRO A 324 -23.66 29.65 14.79
N THR A 325 -24.20 29.34 13.62
CA THR A 325 -23.54 28.57 12.56
C THR A 325 -22.62 29.46 11.72
N PRO A 326 -21.34 29.09 11.51
CA PRO A 326 -20.48 29.82 10.58
C PRO A 326 -21.00 29.75 9.15
N VAL A 327 -21.21 30.91 8.52
CA VAL A 327 -21.81 31.02 7.18
C VAL A 327 -20.87 30.46 6.12
N GLY A 328 -21.32 29.45 5.37
CA GLY A 328 -20.67 29.01 4.13
C GLY A 328 -20.64 27.50 3.84
N PHE A 329 -20.93 26.64 4.82
CA PHE A 329 -20.71 25.18 4.70
C PHE A 329 -21.97 24.32 4.45
N GLY A 330 -23.18 24.85 4.64
CA GLY A 330 -24.41 24.04 4.52
C GLY A 330 -24.43 22.89 5.51
N ASP A 331 -24.87 21.70 5.08
CA ASP A 331 -24.96 20.51 5.91
C ASP A 331 -23.60 19.78 6.11
N ASP A 332 -22.59 20.10 5.28
CA ASP A 332 -21.26 19.46 5.29
C ASP A 332 -20.27 20.16 6.23
N ILE A 333 -20.65 20.38 7.49
CA ILE A 333 -19.77 20.99 8.51
C ILE A 333 -18.85 19.92 9.14
N PRO A 334 -17.50 20.05 9.04
CA PRO A 334 -16.58 19.13 9.69
C PRO A 334 -16.72 19.18 11.22
N ALA A 335 -16.80 18.00 11.85
CA ALA A 335 -17.12 17.85 13.28
C ALA A 335 -16.24 18.66 14.25
N PHE A 336 -15.01 19.02 13.88
CA PHE A 336 -14.14 19.84 14.73
C PHE A 336 -14.59 21.32 14.85
N MET A 337 -15.34 21.85 13.87
CA MET A 337 -15.87 23.22 13.93
C MET A 337 -17.10 23.35 14.83
N LEU A 338 -17.76 22.24 15.16
CA LEU A 338 -18.92 22.20 16.06
C LEU A 338 -18.52 22.23 17.55
N ILE A 339 -17.21 22.16 17.85
CA ILE A 339 -16.69 22.18 19.21
C ILE A 339 -16.64 23.63 19.72
N VAL A 340 -17.70 24.06 20.41
CA VAL A 340 -17.73 25.34 21.11
C VAL A 340 -16.69 25.34 22.24
N ALA A 341 -15.58 26.02 22.00
CA ALA A 341 -14.55 26.23 23.01
C ALA A 341 -15.08 27.19 24.08
N ASN A 342 -15.58 26.65 25.19
CA ASN A 342 -15.91 27.41 26.40
C ASN A 342 -14.61 27.90 27.09
N ALA A 343 -13.97 28.90 26.49
CA ALA A 343 -12.94 29.69 27.14
C ALA A 343 -13.58 30.53 28.25
N LYS A 344 -13.49 30.06 29.49
CA LYS A 344 -13.69 30.93 30.65
C LYS A 344 -12.50 31.88 30.75
N ALA A 345 -12.81 33.16 30.92
CA ALA A 345 -11.85 34.23 31.19
C ALA A 345 -11.23 34.11 32.60
#